data_AF-A0A1S2P1G6-F1
#
_entry.id   AF-A0A1S2P1G6-F1
#
_cell.length_a   1.000
_cell.length_b   1.000
_cell.length_c   1.000
_cell.angle_alpha   90.00
_cell.angle_beta   90.00
_cell.angle_gamma   90.00
#
_symmetry.space_group_name_H-M   'P 1'
#
loop_
_entity.id
_entity.type
_entity.pdbx_description
1 polymer ?
#
loop_
_entity_poly.entity_id
_entity_poly.type
_entity_poly.pdbx_seq_one_letter_code
_entity_poly.pdbx_strand_id
1 'polypeptide(L)'
;MPVATRLLEQRESLRRDEDADYWMEEIEAVLPHCQTPLQMMSLSRYLDAVLRALSHLEKRTARSAALTEEARVALAAAVQLQE
;
A
#
# COMPACT_ATOMS: atom_id res chain seq x y z
N MET A 1 -9.81 6.25 -5.43
CA MET A 1 -9.37 4.89 -5.81
C MET A 1 -9.66 3.93 -4.68
N PRO A 2 -10.73 3.10 -4.76
CA PRO A 2 -11.22 2.32 -3.61
C PRO A 2 -10.19 1.35 -3.00
N VAL A 3 -9.34 0.74 -3.84
CA VAL A 3 -8.29 -0.19 -3.37
C VAL A 3 -7.23 0.52 -2.52
N ALA A 4 -6.78 1.70 -2.95
CA ALA A 4 -5.82 2.51 -2.20
C ALA A 4 -6.39 2.98 -0.86
N THR A 5 -7.67 3.41 -0.84
CA THR A 5 -8.37 3.77 0.40
C THR A 5 -8.42 2.59 1.36
N ARG A 6 -8.83 1.41 0.88
CA ARG A 6 -8.93 0.21 1.71
C ARG A 6 -7.58 -0.26 2.24
N LEU A 7 -6.50 -0.08 1.47
CA LEU A 7 -5.14 -0.36 1.95
C LEU A 7 -4.72 0.59 3.08
N LEU A 8 -5.02 1.89 2.95
CA LEU A 8 -4.74 2.88 4.01
C LEU A 8 -5.56 2.63 5.27
N GLU A 9 -6.83 2.23 5.15
CA GLU A 9 -7.67 1.85 6.29
C GLU A 9 -7.08 0.68 7.10
N GLN A 10 -6.23 -0.13 6.48
CA GLN A 10 -5.54 -1.25 7.13
C GLN A 10 -4.11 -0.92 7.58
N ARG A 11 -3.68 0.35 7.55
CA ARG A 11 -2.32 0.78 7.90
C ARG A 11 -1.83 0.22 9.24
N GLU A 12 -2.66 0.24 10.28
CA GLU A 12 -2.31 -0.28 11.61
C GLU A 12 -2.31 -1.82 11.69
N SER A 13 -2.98 -2.48 10.76
CA SER A 13 -3.00 -3.94 10.62
C SER A 13 -1.91 -4.47 9.68
N LEU A 14 -1.01 -3.58 9.21
CA LEU A 14 0.15 -3.93 8.42
C LEU A 14 1.41 -3.81 9.28
N ARG A 15 2.26 -4.84 9.21
CA ARG A 15 3.64 -4.74 9.65
C ARG A 15 4.37 -3.82 8.66
N ARG A 16 4.88 -2.71 9.17
CA ARG A 16 5.57 -1.68 8.38
C ARG A 16 6.97 -1.44 8.92
N ASP A 17 7.86 -1.04 8.03
CA ASP A 17 9.12 -0.39 8.34
C ASP A 17 9.11 1.03 7.78
N GLU A 18 10.21 1.77 7.94
CA GLU A 18 10.32 3.17 7.52
C GLU A 18 9.97 3.38 6.03
N ASP A 19 10.37 2.46 5.15
CA ASP A 19 10.05 2.53 3.73
C ASP A 19 8.54 2.39 3.49
N ALA A 20 7.91 1.37 4.10
CA ALA A 20 6.48 1.17 3.97
C ALA A 20 5.68 2.34 4.56
N ASP A 21 6.13 2.91 5.68
CA ASP A 21 5.52 4.07 6.32
C ASP A 21 5.56 5.30 5.42
N TYR A 22 6.74 5.61 4.87
CA TYR A 22 6.94 6.74 3.96
C TYR A 22 6.00 6.66 2.74
N TRP A 23 5.94 5.50 2.08
CA TRP A 23 5.12 5.38 0.88
C TRP A 23 3.62 5.40 1.18
N MET A 24 3.18 4.91 2.35
CA MET A 24 1.78 5.03 2.76
C MET A 24 1.38 6.49 3.03
N GLU A 25 2.28 7.32 3.56
CA GLU A 25 2.05 8.76 3.72
C GLU A 25 1.94 9.50 2.39
N GLU A 26 2.78 9.13 1.41
CA GLU A 26 2.69 9.67 0.04
C GLU A 26 1.35 9.30 -0.64
N ILE A 27 0.85 8.08 -0.41
CA ILE A 27 -0.50 7.67 -0.87
C ILE A 27 -1.57 8.52 -0.17
N GLU A 28 -1.50 8.64 1.16
CA GLU A 28 -2.45 9.42 1.96
C GLU A 28 -2.53 10.89 1.52
N ALA A 29 -1.40 11.50 1.17
CA ALA A 29 -1.35 12.87 0.67
C ALA A 29 -1.98 13.04 -0.72
N VAL A 30 -1.76 12.10 -1.63
CA VAL A 30 -2.23 12.22 -3.03
C VAL A 30 -3.66 11.73 -3.22
N LEU A 31 -4.09 10.72 -2.46
CA LEU A 31 -5.36 10.02 -2.67
C LEU A 31 -6.61 10.94 -2.65
N PRO A 32 -6.74 11.93 -1.73
CA PRO A 32 -7.88 12.85 -1.71
C PRO A 32 -7.97 13.72 -2.96
N HIS A 33 -6.84 13.94 -3.64
CA HIS A 33 -6.72 14.86 -4.77
C HIS A 33 -6.52 14.14 -6.10
N CYS A 34 -6.65 12.81 -6.15
CA CYS A 34 -6.35 12.01 -7.34
C CYS A 34 -7.40 12.20 -8.47
N GLN A 35 -7.35 13.35 -9.13
CA GLN A 35 -8.33 13.80 -10.14
C GLN A 35 -7.69 14.02 -11.52
N THR A 36 -6.37 14.19 -11.58
CA THR A 36 -5.63 14.39 -12.83
C THR A 36 -4.87 13.13 -13.24
N PRO A 37 -4.59 12.94 -14.55
CA PRO A 37 -3.78 11.82 -15.02
C PRO A 37 -2.40 11.72 -14.34
N LEU A 38 -1.78 12.87 -14.05
CA LEU A 38 -0.50 12.92 -13.34
C LEU A 38 -0.63 12.37 -11.91
N GLN A 39 -1.67 12.77 -11.18
CA GLN A 39 -1.91 12.27 -9.81
C GLN A 39 -2.26 10.78 -9.80
N MET A 40 -3.01 10.28 -10.80
CA MET A 40 -3.29 8.85 -10.95
C MET A 40 -2.01 8.05 -11.19
N MET A 41 -1.11 8.57 -12.03
CA MET A 41 0.19 7.95 -12.27
C MET A 41 1.07 7.96 -11.02
N SER A 42 1.13 9.08 -10.28
CA SER A 42 1.84 9.15 -9.01
C SER A 42 1.28 8.15 -7.99
N LEU A 43 -0.05 8.09 -7.84
CA LEU A 43 -0.70 7.15 -6.94
C LEU A 43 -0.37 5.69 -7.29
N SER A 44 -0.36 5.33 -8.58
CA SER A 44 0.04 3.98 -9.00
C SER A 44 1.48 3.67 -8.63
N ARG A 45 2.40 4.62 -8.82
CA ARG A 45 3.82 4.46 -8.45
C ARG A 45 4.00 4.30 -6.95
N TYR A 46 3.26 5.05 -6.15
CA TYR A 46 3.34 4.96 -4.69
C TYR A 46 2.74 3.65 -4.17
N LEU A 47 1.67 3.15 -4.80
CA LEU A 47 1.14 1.81 -4.53
C LEU A 47 2.18 0.71 -4.81
N ASP A 48 2.81 0.71 -5.99
CA ASP A 48 3.88 -0.26 -6.32
C ASP A 48 5.03 -0.17 -5.29
N ALA A 49 5.40 1.05 -4.88
CA ALA A 49 6.45 1.25 -3.88
C ALA A 49 6.10 0.67 -2.50
N VAL A 50 4.89 0.91 -1.97
CA VAL A 50 4.40 0.27 -0.73
C VAL A 50 4.44 -1.25 -0.86
N LEU A 51 3.92 -1.80 -1.96
CA LEU A 51 3.85 -3.25 -2.16
C LEU A 51 5.24 -3.89 -2.17
N ARG A 52 6.20 -3.24 -2.80
CA ARG A 52 7.60 -3.69 -2.80
C ARG A 52 8.23 -3.60 -1.41
N ALA A 53 8.00 -2.51 -0.67
CA ALA A 53 8.51 -2.36 0.70
C ALA A 53 7.96 -3.45 1.62
N LEU A 54 6.65 -3.71 1.58
CA LEU A 54 6.00 -4.77 2.34
C LEU A 54 6.53 -6.16 1.93
N SER A 55 6.65 -6.45 0.64
CA SER A 55 7.23 -7.72 0.16
C SER A 55 8.68 -7.92 0.60
N HIS A 56 9.48 -6.85 0.59
CA HIS A 56 10.85 -6.88 1.07
C HIS A 56 10.92 -7.15 2.58
N LEU A 57 10.03 -6.53 3.35
CA LEU A 57 9.90 -6.76 4.79
C LEU A 57 9.51 -8.21 5.11
N GLU A 58 8.58 -8.80 4.35
CA GLU A 58 8.22 -10.23 4.49
C GLU A 58 9.42 -11.13 4.24
N LYS A 59 10.15 -10.90 3.14
CA LYS A 59 11.36 -11.68 2.79
C LYS A 59 12.44 -11.60 3.88
N ARG A 60 12.67 -10.41 4.43
CA ARG A 60 13.68 -10.18 5.48
C ARG A 60 13.30 -10.79 6.82
N THR A 61 12.01 -10.80 7.16
CA THR A 61 11.54 -11.21 8.50
C THR A 61 10.96 -12.62 8.56
N ALA A 62 10.70 -13.23 7.40
CA ALA A 62 9.95 -14.49 7.25
C ALA A 62 8.58 -14.46 7.96
N ARG A 63 7.97 -13.28 8.05
CA ARG A 63 6.66 -13.05 8.67
C ARG A 63 5.78 -12.31 7.68
N SER A 64 4.47 -12.55 7.73
CA SER A 64 3.54 -11.83 6.88
C SER A 64 3.49 -10.33 7.21
N ALA A 65 3.32 -9.52 6.17
CA ALA A 65 3.06 -8.09 6.25
C ALA A 65 1.64 -7.83 6.76
N ALA A 66 0.66 -8.67 6.43
CA ALA A 66 -0.71 -8.53 6.91
C ALA A 66 -0.92 -9.26 8.25
N LEU A 67 -1.29 -8.50 9.28
CA LEU A 67 -1.53 -9.03 10.63
C LEU A 67 -2.95 -9.60 10.80
N THR A 68 -3.89 -9.17 9.97
CA THR A 68 -5.29 -9.60 9.98
C THR A 68 -5.74 -10.13 8.62
N GLU A 69 -6.91 -10.77 8.57
CA GLU A 69 -7.52 -11.21 7.31
C GLU A 69 -7.85 -10.01 6.41
N GLU A 70 -8.41 -8.96 7.01
CA GLU A 70 -8.84 -7.75 6.30
C GLU A 70 -7.66 -7.04 5.65
N ALA A 71 -6.53 -6.96 6.36
CA ALA A 71 -5.28 -6.43 5.83
C ALA A 71 -4.75 -7.28 4.68
N ARG A 72 -4.88 -8.62 4.78
CA ARG A 72 -4.46 -9.54 3.70
C ARG A 72 -5.30 -9.36 2.45
N VAL A 73 -6.62 -9.24 2.61
CA VAL A 73 -7.56 -8.99 1.50
C VAL A 73 -7.27 -7.63 0.84
N ALA A 74 -7.03 -6.58 1.63
CA ALA A 74 -6.68 -5.27 1.11
C ALA A 74 -5.34 -5.29 0.35
N LEU A 75 -4.34 -5.97 0.90
CA LEU A 75 -3.03 -6.13 0.28
C LEU A 75 -3.12 -6.92 -1.04
N ALA A 76 -3.85 -8.04 -1.05
CA ALA A 76 -4.05 -8.85 -2.25
C ALA A 76 -4.77 -8.07 -3.36
N ALA A 77 -5.80 -7.28 -3.00
CA ALA A 77 -6.49 -6.42 -3.96
C ALA A 77 -5.57 -5.33 -4.53
N ALA A 78 -4.67 -4.78 -3.72
CA ALA A 78 -3.67 -3.81 -4.16
C ALA A 78 -2.63 -4.44 -5.10
N VAL A 79 -2.19 -5.68 -4.83
CA VAL A 79 -1.33 -6.44 -5.75
C VAL A 79 -2.03 -6.70 -7.07
N GLN A 80 -3.26 -7.19 -7.06
CA GLN A 80 -4.05 -7.49 -8.26
C GLN A 80 -4.29 -6.25 -9.13
N LEU A 81 -4.36 -5.05 -8.52
CA LEU A 81 -4.53 -3.79 -9.25
C LEU A 81 -3.27 -3.37 -10.05
N GLN A 82 -2.09 -3.88 -9.67
CA GLN A 82 -0.81 -3.55 -10.32
C GLN A 82 -0.36 -4.59 -11.36
N GLU A 83 -1.14 -5.66 -11.56
CA GLU A 83 -0.96 -6.63 -12.65
C GLU A 83 -1.61 -6.14 -13.95
#